data_AF-A0A395NJ79-F1
#
_entry.id   AF-A0A395NJ79-F1
#
_cell.length_a   1.000
_cell.length_b   1.000
_cell.length_c   1.000
_cell.angle_alpha   90.00
_cell.angle_beta   90.00
_cell.angle_gamma   90.00
#
_symmetry.space_group_name_H-M   'P 1'
#
loop_
_entity.id
_entity.type
_entity.pdbx_description
1 polymer ?
#
loop_
_entity_poly.entity_id
_entity_poly.type
_entity_poly.pdbx_seq_one_letter_code
_entity_poly.pdbx_strand_id
1 'polypeptide(L)'
;MGEDITILSQLPLSERGFPNAQRAPTSSQANLQQLCNHVFNHITTAKIMRVALRPPPINGYFPHRTDGTQFLYHYEPSHWWTSGFFPGTIWLLYERALCTDLSYSSDEILAQALKWQRGMEKEQYNKETHDLGFMILPAFYRHYKHFKSTTSKEIIINAGMSLASRWSEKVQCLRSWDTCLTKRFSFQDSNNDFLVIIDNMMNLELLYICAEMTGDDEFRRIATAHAHTTLQNHVRVDSSTYHLVNYNPETGEVKGRYTIQGYDDNSCWSRGQAWALYGYTTVYKYTKDKKFLKAANNCTRYFSNRR
;
A
#
# COMPACT_ATOMS: atom_id res chain seq x y z
N MET A 1 -0.10 -18.66 24.40
CA MET A 1 1.05 -18.61 25.33
C MET A 1 1.57 -17.19 25.29
N GLY A 2 1.47 -16.46 26.41
CA GLY A 2 1.81 -15.05 26.48
C GLY A 2 3.32 -14.89 26.48
N GLU A 3 3.85 -14.15 25.51
CA GLU A 3 5.25 -13.74 25.52
C GLU A 3 5.41 -12.51 26.42
N ASP A 4 6.40 -12.62 27.30
CA ASP A 4 6.79 -11.71 28.36
C ASP A 4 7.33 -10.39 27.77
N ILE A 5 6.73 -9.27 28.15
CA ILE A 5 6.87 -7.94 27.51
C ILE A 5 8.09 -7.16 28.06
N THR A 6 8.96 -7.81 28.84
CA THR A 6 9.90 -7.12 29.74
C THR A 6 11.29 -6.87 29.12
N ILE A 7 11.50 -7.07 27.82
CA ILE A 7 12.80 -6.82 27.16
C ILE A 7 12.63 -5.89 25.96
N LEU A 8 12.26 -4.62 26.20
CA LEU A 8 12.19 -3.59 25.18
C LEU A 8 12.91 -2.31 25.62
N SER A 9 14.23 -2.37 25.68
CA SER A 9 15.04 -1.17 25.47
C SER A 9 16.42 -1.58 24.96
N GLN A 10 16.98 -0.76 24.08
CA GLN A 10 18.34 -0.83 23.51
C GLN A 10 18.47 -1.56 22.16
N LEU A 11 18.01 -0.91 21.10
CA LEU A 11 18.73 -0.99 19.81
C LEU A 11 19.00 0.44 19.31
N PRO A 12 20.26 0.78 18.96
CA PRO A 12 20.62 2.11 18.51
C PRO A 12 20.10 2.38 17.08
N LEU A 13 19.69 3.62 16.83
CA LEU A 13 19.34 4.15 15.51
C LEU A 13 20.53 4.00 14.57
N SER A 14 20.41 3.20 13.51
CA SER A 14 21.47 3.11 12.49
C SER A 14 21.49 4.39 11.65
N GLU A 15 22.50 5.23 11.85
CA GLU A 15 22.86 6.29 10.91
C GLU A 15 23.32 5.66 9.59
N ARG A 16 22.43 5.58 8.59
CA ARG A 16 22.85 5.45 7.19
C ARG A 16 22.43 6.70 6.45
N GLY A 17 23.39 7.63 6.32
CA GLY A 17 23.24 8.82 5.50
C GLY A 17 22.94 8.47 4.05
N PHE A 18 21.90 9.10 3.49
CA PHE A 18 21.64 9.07 2.06
C PHE A 18 22.67 9.98 1.35
N PRO A 19 23.40 9.51 0.33
CA PRO A 19 24.32 10.37 -0.40
C PRO A 19 23.57 11.38 -1.28
N ASN A 20 23.91 12.66 -1.10
CA ASN A 20 23.65 13.82 -1.97
C ASN A 20 22.27 13.91 -2.65
N ALA A 21 21.20 13.97 -1.85
CA ALA A 21 20.00 14.70 -2.30
C ALA A 21 20.34 16.19 -2.28
N GLN A 22 20.16 16.90 -3.41
CA GLN A 22 20.22 18.36 -3.43
C GLN A 22 19.25 18.89 -2.37
N ARG A 23 19.79 19.51 -1.32
CA ARG A 23 18.98 20.11 -0.26
C ARG A 23 18.12 21.19 -0.90
N ALA A 24 16.81 21.16 -0.66
CA ALA A 24 15.90 22.21 -1.10
C ALA A 24 16.36 23.57 -0.54
N PRO A 25 16.06 24.71 -1.20
CA PRO A 25 16.37 26.03 -0.67
C PRO A 25 15.84 26.22 0.76
N THR A 26 16.57 26.96 1.61
CA THR A 26 16.26 27.12 3.04
C THR A 26 14.86 27.67 3.30
N SER A 27 14.35 28.56 2.43
CA SER A 27 12.97 29.06 2.49
C SER A 27 11.93 27.97 2.25
N SER A 28 12.17 27.07 1.29
CA SER A 28 11.32 25.89 1.05
C SER A 28 11.37 24.91 2.21
N GLN A 29 12.52 24.77 2.88
CA GLN A 29 12.66 23.93 4.09
C GLN A 29 11.89 24.52 5.28
N ALA A 30 11.97 25.83 5.51
CA ALA A 30 11.22 26.50 6.57
C ALA A 30 9.70 26.37 6.36
N ASN A 31 9.23 26.54 5.11
CA ASN A 31 7.83 26.34 4.75
C ASN A 31 7.39 24.88 4.96
N LEU A 32 8.24 23.91 4.63
CA LEU A 32 7.95 22.50 4.85
C LEU A 32 7.90 22.15 6.34
N GLN A 33 8.82 22.68 7.16
CA GLN A 33 8.81 22.45 8.60
C GLN A 33 7.55 23.04 9.24
N GLN A 34 7.16 24.25 8.86
CA GLN A 34 5.91 24.86 9.32
C GLN A 34 4.68 24.04 8.91
N LEU A 35 4.64 23.58 7.65
CA LEU A 35 3.58 22.70 7.17
C LEU A 35 3.54 21.39 7.96
N CYS A 36 4.69 20.74 8.18
CA CYS A 36 4.79 19.53 8.99
C CYS A 36 4.32 19.77 10.43
N ASN A 37 4.70 20.89 11.05
CA ASN A 37 4.24 21.25 12.39
C ASN A 37 2.72 21.47 12.42
N HIS A 38 2.15 22.05 11.36
CA HIS A 38 0.71 22.26 11.25
C HIS A 38 -0.06 20.95 11.02
N VAL A 39 0.41 20.10 10.10
CA VAL A 39 -0.25 18.84 9.70
C VAL A 39 -0.08 17.75 10.75
N PHE A 40 1.07 17.69 11.42
CA PHE A 40 1.41 16.67 12.42
C PHE A 40 1.41 17.22 13.85
N ASN A 41 0.56 18.21 14.12
CA ASN A 41 0.35 18.75 15.46
C ASN A 41 -0.31 17.71 16.39
N HIS A 42 -0.45 18.06 17.66
CA HIS A 42 -1.08 17.23 18.69
C HIS A 42 -2.53 16.82 18.35
N ILE A 43 -3.26 17.60 17.54
CA ILE A 43 -4.63 17.28 17.13
C ILE A 43 -4.65 16.01 16.25
N THR A 44 -3.64 15.82 15.39
CA THR A 44 -3.53 14.62 14.54
C THR A 44 -3.34 13.36 15.39
N THR A 45 -2.40 13.39 16.36
CA THR A 45 -2.22 12.32 17.34
C THR A 45 -3.51 12.03 18.10
N ALA A 46 -4.17 13.07 18.62
CA ALA A 46 -5.41 12.94 19.39
C ALA A 46 -6.56 12.33 18.56
N LYS A 47 -6.66 12.65 17.27
CA LYS A 47 -7.68 12.08 16.37
C LYS A 47 -7.45 10.59 16.14
N ILE A 48 -6.22 10.16 15.86
CA ILE A 48 -5.89 8.75 15.65
C ILE A 48 -6.14 7.96 16.94
N MET A 49 -5.61 8.45 18.07
CA MET A 49 -5.75 7.77 19.36
C MET A 49 -7.21 7.72 19.85
N ARG A 50 -8.03 8.74 19.58
CA ARG A 50 -9.46 8.72 19.90
C ARG A 50 -10.19 7.57 19.20
N VAL A 51 -9.83 7.25 17.96
CA VAL A 51 -10.39 6.08 17.26
C VAL A 51 -9.82 4.80 17.84
N ALA A 52 -8.50 4.76 18.09
CA ALA A 52 -7.81 3.55 18.54
C ALA A 52 -8.26 3.07 19.93
N LEU A 53 -8.54 4.01 20.83
CA LEU A 53 -8.96 3.72 22.21
C LEU A 53 -10.42 3.21 22.30
N ARG A 54 -11.22 3.39 21.26
CA ARG A 54 -12.60 2.87 21.21
C ARG A 54 -12.59 1.43 20.66
N PRO A 55 -13.30 0.48 21.27
CA PRO A 55 -13.48 -0.83 20.66
C PRO A 55 -14.23 -0.69 19.32
N PRO A 56 -13.91 -1.51 18.30
CA PRO A 56 -14.72 -1.56 17.10
C PRO A 56 -16.13 -2.06 17.44
N PRO A 57 -17.17 -1.68 16.67
CA PRO A 57 -18.53 -2.19 16.88
C PRO A 57 -18.61 -3.72 16.79
N ILE A 58 -17.75 -4.32 15.97
CA ILE A 58 -17.62 -5.77 15.79
C ILE A 58 -16.14 -6.14 15.93
N ASN A 59 -15.83 -7.16 16.73
CA ASN A 59 -14.46 -7.63 16.91
C ASN A 59 -13.87 -8.10 15.57
N GLY A 60 -12.64 -7.66 15.26
CA GLY A 60 -11.97 -7.97 14.00
C GLY A 60 -12.45 -7.14 12.80
N TYR A 61 -13.16 -6.03 13.04
CA TYR A 61 -13.49 -5.04 12.02
C TYR A 61 -12.62 -3.79 12.18
N PHE A 62 -12.38 -3.09 11.07
CA PHE A 62 -11.38 -2.05 10.92
C PHE A 62 -12.00 -0.76 10.36
N PRO A 63 -11.58 0.44 10.83
CA PRO A 63 -12.06 1.70 10.27
C PRO A 63 -11.82 1.80 8.76
N HIS A 64 -12.85 2.13 8.00
CA HIS A 64 -12.78 2.25 6.54
C HIS A 64 -13.03 3.69 6.06
N ARG A 65 -14.24 4.22 6.28
CA ARG A 65 -14.66 5.56 5.81
C ARG A 65 -15.61 6.24 6.78
N THR A 66 -15.84 7.53 6.61
CA THR A 66 -16.90 8.26 7.32
C THR A 66 -18.01 8.63 6.32
N ASP A 67 -19.23 8.88 6.79
CA ASP A 67 -20.38 9.25 5.95
C ASP A 67 -20.70 10.76 5.93
N GLY A 68 -19.76 11.60 6.39
CA GLY A 68 -19.89 13.06 6.37
C GLY A 68 -20.90 13.65 7.36
N THR A 69 -21.74 12.85 8.02
CA THR A 69 -22.80 13.36 8.91
C THR A 69 -22.46 13.26 10.39
N GLN A 70 -21.69 12.24 10.80
CA GLN A 70 -21.39 12.01 12.22
C GLN A 70 -19.90 11.95 12.55
N PHE A 71 -19.00 12.10 11.57
CA PHE A 71 -17.55 11.84 11.72
C PHE A 71 -17.24 10.48 12.37
N LEU A 72 -18.20 9.54 12.35
CA LEU A 72 -18.02 8.18 12.81
C LEU A 72 -17.53 7.32 11.65
N TYR A 73 -16.64 6.40 11.97
CA TYR A 73 -16.18 5.42 11.00
C TYR A 73 -17.23 4.35 10.78
N HIS A 74 -17.46 4.04 9.52
CA HIS A 74 -17.93 2.74 9.07
C HIS A 74 -16.75 1.76 9.13
N TYR A 75 -17.03 0.58 9.63
CA TYR A 75 -16.04 -0.46 9.86
C TYR A 75 -16.28 -1.63 8.92
N GLU A 76 -15.20 -2.22 8.42
CA GLU A 76 -15.23 -3.34 7.48
C GLU A 76 -14.45 -4.53 8.05
N PRO A 77 -14.77 -5.77 7.69
CA PRO A 77 -14.01 -6.94 8.11
C PRO A 77 -12.56 -6.91 7.59
N SER A 78 -11.70 -7.72 8.20
CA SER A 78 -10.28 -7.83 7.82
C SER A 78 -10.02 -8.11 6.34
N HIS A 79 -10.88 -8.86 5.65
CA HIS A 79 -10.72 -9.21 4.23
C HIS A 79 -11.00 -8.03 3.30
N TRP A 80 -11.49 -6.90 3.83
CA TRP A 80 -11.65 -5.68 3.06
C TRP A 80 -10.30 -5.01 2.84
N TRP A 81 -10.06 -4.53 1.62
CA TRP A 81 -8.75 -4.06 1.15
C TRP A 81 -8.15 -2.91 1.99
N THR A 82 -8.97 -2.14 2.72
CA THR A 82 -8.48 -1.04 3.56
C THR A 82 -8.10 -1.43 4.98
N SER A 83 -8.26 -2.69 5.38
CA SER A 83 -8.11 -3.13 6.77
C SER A 83 -6.72 -2.83 7.36
N GLY A 84 -5.67 -2.80 6.54
CA GLY A 84 -4.30 -2.53 6.96
C GLY A 84 -3.98 -1.08 7.25
N PHE A 85 -4.73 -0.12 6.69
CA PHE A 85 -4.35 1.29 6.78
C PHE A 85 -4.45 1.86 8.20
N PHE A 86 -5.50 1.52 8.94
CA PHE A 86 -5.67 2.03 10.31
C PHE A 86 -4.60 1.51 11.28
N PRO A 87 -4.36 0.18 11.41
CA PRO A 87 -3.26 -0.30 12.25
C PRO A 87 -1.89 0.23 11.76
N GLY A 88 -1.68 0.34 10.44
CA GLY A 88 -0.47 0.96 9.89
C GLY A 88 -0.29 2.43 10.28
N THR A 89 -1.38 3.19 10.40
CA THR A 89 -1.37 4.58 10.88
C THR A 89 -0.95 4.66 12.35
N ILE A 90 -1.40 3.72 13.19
CA ILE A 90 -0.99 3.67 14.61
C ILE A 90 0.49 3.26 14.71
N TRP A 91 0.96 2.33 13.88
CA TRP A 91 2.38 1.99 13.81
C TRP A 91 3.26 3.17 13.38
N LEU A 92 2.83 3.97 12.40
CA LEU A 92 3.50 5.23 12.03
C LEU A 92 3.50 6.24 13.20
N LEU A 93 2.42 6.29 13.98
CA LEU A 93 2.35 7.13 15.17
C LEU A 93 3.32 6.66 16.27
N TYR A 94 3.49 5.35 16.43
CA TYR A 94 4.51 4.76 17.31
C TYR A 94 5.91 5.15 16.85
N GLU A 95 6.24 4.99 15.57
CA GLU A 95 7.52 5.43 14.99
C GLU A 95 7.80 6.91 15.24
N ARG A 96 6.76 7.75 15.17
CA ARG A 96 6.86 9.17 15.50
C ARG A 96 7.09 9.42 17.00
N ALA A 97 6.41 8.68 17.88
CA ALA A 97 6.56 8.81 19.33
C ALA A 97 7.98 8.46 19.82
N LEU A 98 8.70 7.62 19.09
CA LEU A 98 10.10 7.28 19.40
C LEU A 98 11.08 8.45 19.13
N CYS A 99 10.68 9.41 18.31
CA CYS A 99 11.55 10.52 17.87
C CYS A 99 11.04 11.90 18.29
N THR A 100 9.82 11.99 18.81
CA THR A 100 9.16 13.26 19.14
C THR A 100 8.23 13.08 20.33
N ASP A 101 8.15 14.09 21.19
CA ASP A 101 7.19 14.09 22.30
C ASP A 101 5.75 14.25 21.77
N LEU A 102 4.91 13.28 22.08
CA LEU A 102 3.49 13.27 21.73
C LEU A 102 2.62 13.30 22.99
N SER A 103 1.34 13.61 22.82
CA SER A 103 0.36 13.63 23.93
C SER A 103 0.03 12.25 24.54
N TYR A 104 0.61 11.18 24.01
CA TYR A 104 0.49 9.80 24.48
C TYR A 104 1.88 9.19 24.47
N SER A 105 2.19 8.34 25.44
CA SER A 105 3.47 7.62 25.50
C SER A 105 3.61 6.64 24.34
N SER A 106 4.85 6.29 24.00
CA SER A 106 5.16 5.27 23.00
C SER A 106 4.51 3.92 23.35
N ASP A 107 4.46 3.57 24.64
CA ASP A 107 3.92 2.29 25.11
C ASP A 107 2.40 2.22 24.95
N GLU A 108 1.68 3.31 25.23
CA GLU A 108 0.24 3.39 24.99
C GLU A 108 -0.09 3.25 23.50
N ILE A 109 0.69 3.90 22.64
CA ILE A 109 0.50 3.83 21.18
C ILE A 109 0.84 2.43 20.66
N LEU A 110 1.93 1.82 21.15
CA LEU A 110 2.33 0.46 20.79
C LEU A 110 1.26 -0.56 21.18
N ALA A 111 0.70 -0.45 22.38
CA ALA A 111 -0.39 -1.31 22.82
C ALA A 111 -1.59 -1.24 21.87
N GLN A 112 -1.93 -0.05 21.36
CA GLN A 112 -2.97 0.10 20.35
C GLN A 112 -2.56 -0.48 18.99
N ALA A 113 -1.32 -0.29 18.53
CA ALA A 113 -0.85 -0.85 17.26
C ALA A 113 -0.94 -2.38 17.25
N LEU A 114 -0.46 -3.02 18.33
CA LEU A 114 -0.52 -4.46 18.54
C LEU A 114 -1.96 -4.97 18.71
N LYS A 115 -2.84 -4.20 19.34
CA LYS A 115 -4.26 -4.55 19.45
C LYS A 115 -4.96 -4.52 18.09
N TRP A 116 -4.78 -3.44 17.34
CA TRP A 116 -5.50 -3.23 16.08
C TRP A 116 -5.02 -4.12 14.96
N GLN A 117 -3.77 -4.59 14.94
CA GLN A 117 -3.34 -5.54 13.90
C GLN A 117 -3.89 -6.97 14.08
N ARG A 118 -4.42 -7.34 15.26
CA ARG A 118 -4.91 -8.70 15.53
C ARG A 118 -6.09 -9.07 14.64
N GLY A 119 -6.13 -10.32 14.23
CA GLY A 119 -7.17 -10.86 13.36
C GLY A 119 -6.92 -10.60 11.88
N MET A 120 -5.91 -9.78 11.54
CA MET A 120 -5.48 -9.58 10.15
C MET A 120 -4.58 -10.70 9.65
N GLU A 121 -3.90 -11.43 10.54
CA GLU A 121 -2.97 -12.50 10.18
C GLU A 121 -3.62 -13.59 9.31
N LYS A 122 -4.93 -13.82 9.44
CA LYS A 122 -5.63 -14.80 8.59
C LYS A 122 -5.65 -14.42 7.10
N GLU A 123 -5.52 -13.13 6.79
CA GLU A 123 -5.51 -12.64 5.41
C GLU A 123 -4.21 -12.99 4.66
N GLN A 124 -3.16 -13.47 5.36
CA GLN A 124 -1.94 -13.97 4.73
C GLN A 124 -2.20 -15.11 3.73
N TYR A 125 -3.33 -15.80 3.84
CA TYR A 125 -3.74 -16.91 2.97
C TYR A 125 -4.82 -16.52 1.95
N ASN A 126 -5.22 -15.24 1.89
CA ASN A 126 -6.25 -14.78 0.97
C ASN A 126 -5.69 -14.73 -0.46
N LYS A 127 -6.16 -15.62 -1.34
CA LYS A 127 -5.71 -15.70 -2.74
C LYS A 127 -6.66 -15.03 -3.72
N GLU A 128 -7.71 -14.37 -3.25
CA GLU A 128 -8.80 -13.83 -4.08
C GLU A 128 -8.59 -12.36 -4.45
N THR A 129 -7.59 -11.69 -3.86
CA THR A 129 -7.30 -10.27 -4.09
C THR A 129 -5.82 -9.99 -4.32
N HIS A 130 -5.54 -8.90 -5.02
CA HIS A 130 -4.20 -8.34 -5.13
C HIS A 130 -3.83 -7.40 -3.97
N ASP A 131 -4.80 -7.01 -3.13
CA ASP A 131 -4.67 -5.96 -2.10
C ASP A 131 -3.88 -6.39 -0.85
N LEU A 132 -3.23 -7.56 -0.87
CA LEU A 132 -2.46 -8.10 0.25
C LEU A 132 -1.33 -7.18 0.72
N GLY A 133 -0.73 -6.40 -0.19
CA GLY A 133 0.26 -5.40 0.16
C GLY A 133 -0.33 -4.29 1.03
N PHE A 134 -1.51 -3.79 0.67
CA PHE A 134 -2.25 -2.82 1.50
C PHE A 134 -2.71 -3.38 2.84
N MET A 135 -3.09 -4.64 2.87
CA MET A 135 -3.60 -5.27 4.09
C MET A 135 -2.46 -5.58 5.08
N ILE A 136 -1.37 -6.20 4.60
CA ILE A 136 -0.37 -6.81 5.49
C ILE A 136 0.80 -5.88 5.80
N LEU A 137 1.37 -5.20 4.79
CA LEU A 137 2.59 -4.43 5.00
C LEU A 137 2.46 -3.28 6.02
N PRO A 138 1.36 -2.50 6.05
CA PRO A 138 1.34 -1.32 6.91
C PRO A 138 1.56 -1.64 8.39
N ALA A 139 1.09 -2.79 8.87
CA ALA A 139 1.24 -3.21 10.26
C ALA A 139 2.37 -4.23 10.45
N PHE A 140 2.31 -5.39 9.80
CA PHE A 140 3.21 -6.50 10.10
C PHE A 140 4.66 -6.23 9.69
N TYR A 141 4.89 -5.47 8.62
CA TYR A 141 6.27 -5.10 8.25
C TYR A 141 6.90 -4.18 9.29
N ARG A 142 6.14 -3.24 9.87
CA ARG A 142 6.63 -2.38 10.96
C ARG A 142 6.89 -3.19 12.22
N HIS A 143 5.97 -4.06 12.60
CA HIS A 143 6.18 -4.98 13.72
C HIS A 143 7.46 -5.81 13.55
N TYR A 144 7.70 -6.38 12.36
CA TYR A 144 8.96 -7.07 12.04
C TYR A 144 10.17 -6.14 12.11
N LYS A 145 10.09 -4.92 11.56
CA LYS A 145 11.23 -3.99 11.51
C LYS A 145 11.72 -3.61 12.90
N HIS A 146 10.80 -3.30 13.81
CA HIS A 146 11.09 -2.88 15.18
C HIS A 146 11.50 -4.05 16.09
N PHE A 147 10.81 -5.18 16.00
CA PHE A 147 10.95 -6.26 16.99
C PHE A 147 11.54 -7.56 16.45
N LYS A 148 11.85 -7.62 15.15
CA LYS A 148 12.32 -8.85 14.47
C LYS A 148 11.40 -10.06 14.65
N SER A 149 10.10 -9.80 14.86
CA SER A 149 9.07 -10.83 15.06
C SER A 149 9.08 -11.86 13.92
N THR A 150 9.43 -13.11 14.25
CA THR A 150 9.44 -14.24 13.31
C THR A 150 8.04 -14.52 12.76
N THR A 151 7.01 -14.47 13.63
CA THR A 151 5.60 -14.59 13.22
C THR A 151 5.22 -13.54 12.18
N SER A 152 5.65 -12.28 12.34
CA SER A 152 5.33 -11.23 11.35
C SER A 152 6.08 -11.45 10.04
N LYS A 153 7.32 -11.94 10.11
CA LYS A 153 8.09 -12.33 8.92
C LYS A 153 7.35 -13.43 8.14
N GLU A 154 6.86 -14.47 8.82
CA GLU A 154 6.09 -15.56 8.21
C GLU A 154 4.79 -15.06 7.59
N ILE A 155 4.04 -14.20 8.29
CA ILE A 155 2.81 -13.57 7.77
C ILE A 155 3.07 -12.82 6.47
N ILE A 156 4.14 -12.02 6.41
CA ILE A 156 4.51 -11.25 5.21
C ILE A 156 4.86 -12.18 4.06
N ILE A 157 5.66 -13.23 4.30
CA ILE A 157 6.07 -14.19 3.28
C ILE A 157 4.85 -14.96 2.75
N ASN A 158 3.97 -15.43 3.64
CA ASN A 158 2.75 -16.14 3.27
C ASN A 158 1.82 -15.26 2.43
N ALA A 159 1.65 -13.98 2.80
CA ALA A 159 0.93 -13.02 2.00
C ALA A 159 1.58 -12.79 0.62
N GLY A 160 2.91 -12.73 0.57
CA GLY A 160 3.66 -12.65 -0.68
C GLY A 160 3.41 -13.84 -1.60
N MET A 161 3.40 -15.07 -1.05
CA MET A 161 3.06 -16.28 -1.80
C MET A 161 1.60 -16.26 -2.30
N SER A 162 0.67 -15.82 -1.47
CA SER A 162 -0.74 -15.68 -1.86
C SER A 162 -0.90 -14.66 -2.99
N LEU A 163 -0.22 -13.51 -2.91
CA LEU A 163 -0.20 -12.52 -3.99
C LEU A 163 0.42 -13.09 -5.27
N ALA A 164 1.60 -13.71 -5.16
CA ALA A 164 2.32 -14.31 -6.29
C ALA A 164 1.52 -15.42 -6.97
N SER A 165 0.63 -16.13 -6.26
CA SER A 165 -0.26 -17.13 -6.86
C SER A 165 -1.26 -16.56 -7.89
N ARG A 166 -1.44 -15.23 -7.92
CA ARG A 166 -2.28 -14.52 -8.90
C ARG A 166 -1.52 -14.10 -10.15
N TRP A 167 -0.24 -14.47 -10.27
CA TRP A 167 0.61 -14.17 -11.43
C TRP A 167 0.20 -14.99 -12.67
N SER A 168 0.32 -14.37 -13.85
CA SER A 168 0.20 -15.05 -15.14
C SER A 168 1.44 -14.84 -15.99
N GLU A 169 2.08 -15.92 -16.42
CA GLU A 169 3.19 -15.87 -17.38
C GLU A 169 2.76 -15.40 -18.78
N LYS A 170 1.48 -15.53 -19.14
CA LYS A 170 0.99 -15.07 -20.45
C LYS A 170 0.77 -13.57 -20.47
N VAL A 171 0.10 -13.06 -19.43
CA VAL A 171 -0.23 -11.63 -19.31
C VAL A 171 0.95 -10.83 -18.76
N GLN A 172 1.88 -11.47 -18.05
CA GLN A 172 2.97 -10.82 -17.34
C GLN A 172 2.47 -9.80 -16.30
N CYS A 173 1.38 -10.13 -15.62
CA CYS A 173 0.80 -9.35 -14.52
C CYS A 173 0.24 -10.25 -13.42
N LEU A 174 0.12 -9.69 -12.21
CA LEU A 174 -0.77 -10.16 -11.15
C LEU A 174 -2.21 -9.79 -11.49
N ARG A 175 -3.14 -10.74 -11.30
CA ARG A 175 -4.58 -10.50 -11.47
C ARG A 175 -5.13 -9.70 -10.30
N SER A 176 -5.88 -8.64 -10.58
CA SER A 176 -6.46 -7.80 -9.53
C SER A 176 -7.68 -8.43 -8.86
N TRP A 177 -8.66 -8.88 -9.64
CA TRP A 177 -9.88 -9.56 -9.18
C TRP A 177 -10.27 -10.66 -10.16
N ASP A 178 -11.05 -11.64 -9.69
CA ASP A 178 -11.55 -12.72 -10.53
C ASP A 178 -12.85 -12.36 -11.25
N THR A 179 -13.62 -11.40 -10.72
CA THR A 179 -14.83 -10.86 -11.34
C THR A 179 -14.94 -9.36 -11.11
N CYS A 180 -15.66 -8.66 -11.99
CA CYS A 180 -15.98 -7.25 -11.83
C CYS A 180 -17.35 -6.94 -12.47
N LEU A 181 -18.30 -6.52 -11.64
CA LEU A 181 -19.68 -6.24 -12.03
C LEU A 181 -19.95 -4.74 -11.88
N THR A 182 -20.27 -4.08 -12.99
CA THR A 182 -20.69 -2.68 -12.99
C THR A 182 -21.97 -2.51 -13.82
N LYS A 183 -22.56 -1.32 -13.80
CA LYS A 183 -23.68 -0.98 -14.70
C LYS A 183 -23.28 -0.92 -16.18
N ARG A 184 -21.99 -0.84 -16.51
CA ARG A 184 -21.46 -0.63 -17.86
C ARG A 184 -20.92 -1.91 -18.50
N PHE A 185 -20.38 -2.81 -17.69
CA PHE A 185 -19.77 -4.06 -18.13
C PHE A 185 -19.78 -5.08 -16.98
N SER A 186 -19.66 -6.36 -17.35
CA SER A 186 -19.72 -7.49 -16.42
C SER A 186 -18.69 -8.53 -16.84
N PHE A 187 -17.61 -8.65 -16.07
CA PHE A 187 -16.60 -9.69 -16.22
C PHE A 187 -16.82 -10.75 -15.13
N GLN A 188 -17.21 -11.96 -15.52
CA GLN A 188 -17.58 -13.04 -14.59
C GLN A 188 -16.77 -14.31 -14.79
N ASP A 189 -16.09 -14.46 -15.94
CA ASP A 189 -15.31 -15.64 -16.28
C ASP A 189 -13.83 -15.30 -16.33
N SER A 190 -13.11 -15.75 -15.30
CA SER A 190 -11.68 -15.51 -15.18
C SER A 190 -10.81 -16.33 -16.17
N ASN A 191 -11.42 -17.29 -16.88
CA ASN A 191 -10.77 -17.97 -18.01
C ASN A 191 -10.88 -17.15 -19.32
N ASN A 192 -11.76 -16.17 -19.36
CA ASN A 192 -11.94 -15.28 -20.51
C ASN A 192 -11.35 -13.88 -20.27
N ASP A 193 -11.35 -13.42 -19.02
CA ASP A 193 -10.97 -12.05 -18.65
C ASP A 193 -9.89 -12.05 -17.57
N PHE A 194 -8.80 -11.33 -17.83
CA PHE A 194 -7.73 -11.10 -16.86
C PHE A 194 -7.65 -9.61 -16.52
N LEU A 195 -8.17 -9.26 -15.35
CA LEU A 195 -8.36 -7.88 -14.93
C LEU A 195 -7.15 -7.36 -14.15
N VAL A 196 -6.60 -6.22 -14.57
CA VAL A 196 -5.49 -5.54 -13.87
C VAL A 196 -5.83 -4.07 -13.66
N ILE A 197 -5.82 -3.60 -12.41
CA ILE A 197 -6.00 -2.18 -12.07
C ILE A 197 -4.69 -1.52 -11.67
N ILE A 198 -4.63 -0.19 -11.83
CA ILE A 198 -3.43 0.60 -11.54
C ILE A 198 -2.99 0.54 -10.07
N ASP A 199 -3.94 0.32 -9.16
CA ASP A 199 -3.77 0.14 -7.70
C ASP A 199 -2.84 -1.04 -7.40
N ASN A 200 -2.79 -2.03 -8.29
CA ASN A 200 -1.94 -3.20 -8.14
C ASN A 200 -0.45 -2.85 -8.05
N MET A 201 -0.05 -1.69 -8.60
CA MET A 201 1.31 -1.14 -8.47
C MET A 201 1.71 -0.89 -7.00
N MET A 202 0.76 -0.57 -6.13
CA MET A 202 1.02 -0.33 -4.70
C MET A 202 1.30 -1.61 -3.94
N ASN A 203 0.84 -2.76 -4.45
CA ASN A 203 0.96 -4.06 -3.79
C ASN A 203 2.29 -4.76 -4.13
N LEU A 204 3.05 -4.27 -5.10
CA LEU A 204 4.32 -4.88 -5.53
C LEU A 204 5.42 -4.79 -4.49
N GLU A 205 5.36 -3.81 -3.58
CA GLU A 205 6.34 -3.69 -2.48
C GLU A 205 6.35 -4.96 -1.61
N LEU A 206 5.21 -5.65 -1.49
CA LEU A 206 5.11 -6.90 -0.73
C LEU A 206 6.04 -7.97 -1.30
N LEU A 207 6.04 -8.13 -2.62
CA LEU A 207 6.87 -9.12 -3.29
C LEU A 207 8.36 -8.73 -3.21
N TYR A 208 8.70 -7.46 -3.40
CA TYR A 208 10.10 -7.03 -3.22
C TYR A 208 10.61 -7.26 -1.80
N ILE A 209 9.78 -7.00 -0.78
CA ILE A 209 10.12 -7.30 0.62
C ILE A 209 10.28 -8.81 0.83
N CYS A 210 9.40 -9.63 0.25
CA CYS A 210 9.54 -11.09 0.32
C CYS A 210 10.87 -11.56 -0.28
N ALA A 211 11.24 -11.05 -1.46
CA ALA A 211 12.52 -11.35 -2.10
C ALA A 211 13.71 -11.01 -1.18
N GLU A 212 13.69 -9.87 -0.49
CA GLU A 212 14.72 -9.50 0.48
C GLU A 212 14.74 -10.41 1.72
N MET A 213 13.56 -10.88 2.16
CA MET A 213 13.41 -11.70 3.36
C MET A 213 13.79 -13.17 3.17
N THR A 214 13.58 -13.70 1.95
CA THR A 214 13.75 -15.12 1.60
C THR A 214 14.97 -15.37 0.73
N GLY A 215 15.43 -14.37 -0.04
CA GLY A 215 16.40 -14.56 -1.12
C GLY A 215 15.82 -15.15 -2.40
N ASP A 216 14.49 -15.34 -2.48
CA ASP A 216 13.83 -15.85 -3.67
C ASP A 216 13.58 -14.72 -4.68
N ASP A 217 14.36 -14.72 -5.75
CA ASP A 217 14.29 -13.71 -6.81
C ASP A 217 13.03 -13.80 -7.66
N GLU A 218 12.26 -14.88 -7.57
CA GLU A 218 11.00 -15.01 -8.31
C GLU A 218 10.00 -13.92 -7.93
N PHE A 219 9.93 -13.57 -6.64
CA PHE A 219 9.12 -12.44 -6.18
C PHE A 219 9.53 -11.11 -6.84
N ARG A 220 10.83 -10.88 -7.00
CA ARG A 220 11.38 -9.67 -7.64
C ARG A 220 11.06 -9.66 -9.14
N ARG A 221 11.17 -10.82 -9.80
CA ARG A 221 10.86 -10.99 -11.23
C ARG A 221 9.39 -10.67 -11.51
N ILE A 222 8.47 -11.31 -10.78
CA ILE A 222 7.01 -11.10 -10.89
C ILE A 222 6.66 -9.61 -10.72
N ALA A 223 7.15 -8.99 -9.64
CA ALA A 223 6.86 -7.57 -9.37
C ALA A 223 7.37 -6.64 -10.48
N THR A 224 8.59 -6.88 -10.96
CA THR A 224 9.21 -6.04 -11.99
C THR A 224 8.55 -6.21 -13.36
N ALA A 225 8.19 -7.45 -13.71
CA ALA A 225 7.49 -7.74 -14.95
C ALA A 225 6.08 -7.13 -14.95
N HIS A 226 5.31 -7.26 -13.87
CA HIS A 226 4.03 -6.57 -13.72
C HIS A 226 4.14 -5.05 -13.90
N ALA A 227 5.16 -4.43 -13.30
CA ALA A 227 5.39 -3.00 -13.46
C ALA A 227 5.68 -2.59 -14.91
N HIS A 228 6.44 -3.40 -15.65
CA HIS A 228 6.71 -3.16 -17.08
C HIS A 228 5.43 -3.27 -17.92
N THR A 229 4.65 -4.34 -17.75
CA THR A 229 3.40 -4.55 -18.49
C THR A 229 2.39 -3.44 -18.19
N THR A 230 2.28 -3.05 -16.91
CA THR A 230 1.42 -1.93 -16.49
C THR A 230 1.88 -0.62 -17.12
N LEU A 231 3.19 -0.37 -17.21
CA LEU A 231 3.73 0.83 -17.86
C LEU A 231 3.39 0.89 -19.35
N GLN A 232 3.36 -0.27 -20.03
CA GLN A 232 3.01 -0.35 -21.44
C GLN A 232 1.52 -0.12 -21.69
N ASN A 233 0.64 -0.59 -20.80
CA ASN A 233 -0.78 -0.72 -21.11
C ASN A 233 -1.71 0.22 -20.33
N HIS A 234 -1.34 0.63 -19.12
CA HIS A 234 -2.12 1.56 -18.29
C HIS A 234 -1.72 3.01 -18.50
N VAL A 235 -0.45 3.30 -18.78
CA VAL A 235 0.05 4.67 -18.94
C VAL A 235 -0.14 5.11 -20.40
N ARG A 236 -0.90 6.19 -20.60
CA ARG A 236 -1.17 6.78 -21.91
C ARG A 236 0.02 7.61 -22.40
N VAL A 237 0.00 7.98 -23.68
CA VAL A 237 1.04 8.82 -24.32
C VAL A 237 1.21 10.16 -23.60
N ASP A 238 0.12 10.76 -23.11
CA ASP A 238 0.13 12.01 -22.36
C ASP A 238 0.53 11.84 -20.88
N SER A 239 0.87 10.63 -20.44
CA SER A 239 1.20 10.26 -19.06
C SER A 239 0.03 10.25 -18.07
N SER A 240 -1.21 10.33 -18.56
CA SER A 240 -2.40 9.94 -17.79
C SER A 240 -2.48 8.42 -17.64
N THR A 241 -3.28 7.93 -16.70
CA THR A 241 -3.49 6.48 -16.54
C THR A 241 -4.93 6.03 -16.77
N TYR A 242 -5.10 4.90 -17.44
CA TYR A 242 -6.32 4.11 -17.33
C TYR A 242 -6.41 3.52 -15.92
N HIS A 243 -7.63 3.21 -15.49
CA HIS A 243 -7.85 2.57 -14.19
C HIS A 243 -7.71 1.05 -14.33
N LEU A 244 -8.48 0.43 -15.23
CA LEU A 244 -8.54 -1.01 -15.46
C LEU A 244 -8.08 -1.34 -16.88
N VAL A 245 -7.28 -2.38 -17.04
CA VAL A 245 -7.01 -3.03 -18.33
C VAL A 245 -7.42 -4.50 -18.22
N ASN A 246 -8.19 -4.96 -19.20
CA ASN A 246 -8.58 -6.35 -19.35
C ASN A 246 -7.74 -7.00 -20.44
N TYR A 247 -7.17 -8.16 -20.15
CA TYR A 247 -6.36 -8.95 -21.07
C TYR A 247 -7.02 -10.28 -21.40
N ASN A 248 -6.67 -10.84 -22.55
CA ASN A 248 -6.91 -12.25 -22.86
C ASN A 248 -5.90 -13.09 -22.05
N PRO A 249 -6.36 -14.00 -21.17
CA PRO A 249 -5.47 -14.78 -20.29
C PRO A 249 -4.58 -15.77 -21.03
N GLU A 250 -4.96 -16.22 -22.23
CA GLU A 250 -4.19 -17.20 -23.03
C GLU A 250 -3.10 -16.52 -23.88
N THR A 251 -3.41 -15.36 -24.45
CA THR A 251 -2.51 -14.66 -25.38
C THR A 251 -1.75 -13.49 -24.76
N GLY A 252 -2.24 -12.92 -23.65
CA GLY A 252 -1.70 -11.70 -23.06
C GLY A 252 -2.12 -10.41 -23.79
N GLU A 253 -2.97 -10.49 -24.82
CA GLU A 253 -3.41 -9.32 -25.59
C GLU A 253 -4.42 -8.47 -24.81
N VAL A 254 -4.35 -7.15 -24.98
CA VAL A 254 -5.31 -6.21 -24.36
C VAL A 254 -6.66 -6.32 -25.07
N LYS A 255 -7.71 -6.72 -24.33
CA LYS A 255 -9.10 -6.73 -24.79
C LYS A 255 -9.77 -5.37 -24.67
N GLY A 256 -9.41 -4.60 -23.65
CA GLY A 256 -10.01 -3.29 -23.41
C GLY A 256 -9.45 -2.54 -22.22
N ARG A 257 -9.77 -1.25 -22.14
CA ARG A 257 -9.32 -0.33 -21.09
C ARG A 257 -10.51 0.45 -20.56
N TYR A 258 -10.66 0.48 -19.24
CA TYR A 258 -11.90 0.89 -18.59
C TYR A 258 -11.64 1.68 -17.31
N THR A 259 -12.72 2.18 -16.73
CA THR A 259 -12.76 2.67 -15.36
C THR A 259 -13.94 2.12 -14.57
N ILE A 260 -13.73 1.93 -13.27
CA ILE A 260 -14.76 1.57 -12.28
C ILE A 260 -15.11 2.77 -11.40
N GLN A 261 -14.12 3.60 -11.08
CA GLN A 261 -14.22 4.70 -10.10
C GLN A 261 -13.94 6.10 -10.68
N GLY A 262 -13.42 6.16 -11.91
CA GLY A 262 -13.24 7.41 -12.64
C GLY A 262 -14.52 7.85 -13.34
N TYR A 263 -14.53 9.09 -13.82
CA TYR A 263 -15.69 9.67 -14.50
C TYR A 263 -16.00 8.97 -15.83
N ASP A 264 -14.96 8.68 -16.62
CA ASP A 264 -15.04 8.01 -17.92
C ASP A 264 -13.80 7.13 -18.18
N ASP A 265 -13.87 6.17 -19.10
CA ASP A 265 -12.74 5.29 -19.45
C ASP A 265 -11.52 6.07 -19.97
N ASN A 266 -11.75 7.21 -20.62
CA ASN A 266 -10.71 8.12 -21.08
C ASN A 266 -10.40 9.25 -20.08
N SER A 267 -11.12 9.31 -18.96
CA SER A 267 -10.76 10.21 -17.86
C SER A 267 -9.47 9.74 -17.16
N CYS A 268 -8.91 10.64 -16.34
CA CYS A 268 -7.83 10.30 -15.43
C CYS A 268 -8.30 10.45 -13.99
N TRP A 269 -8.56 9.30 -13.37
CA TRP A 269 -8.98 9.25 -11.98
C TRP A 269 -7.80 9.61 -11.07
N SER A 270 -7.94 10.68 -10.27
CA SER A 270 -6.83 11.29 -9.53
C SER A 270 -6.11 10.33 -8.58
N ARG A 271 -6.85 9.46 -7.88
CA ARG A 271 -6.23 8.44 -7.01
C ARG A 271 -5.50 7.35 -7.81
N GLY A 272 -5.99 6.97 -8.99
CA GLY A 272 -5.28 6.04 -9.88
C GLY A 272 -3.97 6.63 -10.41
N GLN A 273 -3.98 7.92 -10.76
CA GLN A 273 -2.76 8.63 -11.12
C GLN A 273 -1.76 8.68 -9.95
N ALA A 274 -2.26 8.86 -8.71
CA ALA A 274 -1.45 8.81 -7.50
C ALA A 274 -0.86 7.41 -7.22
N TRP A 275 -1.60 6.34 -7.52
CA TRP A 275 -1.07 4.97 -7.43
C TRP A 275 0.02 4.70 -8.45
N ALA A 276 -0.11 5.22 -9.67
CA ALA A 276 0.93 5.12 -10.67
C ALA A 276 2.22 5.85 -10.23
N LEU A 277 2.11 7.12 -9.82
CA LEU A 277 3.28 7.92 -9.43
C LEU A 277 4.02 7.32 -8.22
N TYR A 278 3.27 6.87 -7.19
CA TYR A 278 3.86 6.23 -6.03
C TYR A 278 4.43 4.87 -6.41
N GLY A 279 3.63 4.02 -7.06
CA GLY A 279 4.01 2.67 -7.46
C GLY A 279 5.30 2.63 -8.28
N TYR A 280 5.44 3.46 -9.31
CA TYR A 280 6.67 3.52 -10.09
C TYR A 280 7.87 4.07 -9.31
N THR A 281 7.63 4.97 -8.34
CA THR A 281 8.68 5.41 -7.41
C THR A 281 9.17 4.25 -6.55
N THR A 282 8.25 3.43 -6.03
CA THR A 282 8.56 2.22 -5.27
C THR A 282 9.33 1.21 -6.13
N VAL A 283 8.86 0.91 -7.34
CA VAL A 283 9.55 -0.03 -8.24
C VAL A 283 10.96 0.48 -8.55
N TYR A 284 11.14 1.77 -8.84
CA TYR A 284 12.48 2.35 -9.04
C TYR A 284 13.37 2.23 -7.80
N LYS A 285 12.83 2.39 -6.59
CA LYS A 285 13.57 2.21 -5.34
C LYS A 285 14.22 0.82 -5.29
N TYR A 286 13.52 -0.23 -5.72
CA TYR A 286 14.00 -1.62 -5.68
C TYR A 286 14.83 -2.05 -6.89
N THR A 287 14.50 -1.59 -8.10
CA THR A 287 15.15 -2.06 -9.34
C THR A 287 16.25 -1.14 -9.83
N LYS A 288 16.20 0.14 -9.46
CA LYS A 288 17.01 1.23 -10.04
C LYS A 288 16.88 1.38 -11.56
N ASP A 289 15.89 0.75 -12.20
CA ASP A 289 15.63 0.95 -13.63
C ASP A 289 15.05 2.34 -13.88
N LYS A 290 15.80 3.16 -14.61
CA LYS A 290 15.45 4.55 -14.96
C LYS A 290 14.14 4.67 -15.73
N LYS A 291 13.63 3.61 -16.37
CA LYS A 291 12.31 3.60 -17.01
C LYS A 291 11.20 3.90 -15.99
N PHE A 292 11.26 3.32 -14.80
CA PHE A 292 10.27 3.56 -13.75
C PHE A 292 10.43 4.95 -13.11
N LEU A 293 11.66 5.44 -12.95
CA LEU A 293 11.88 6.83 -12.53
C LEU A 293 11.28 7.82 -13.54
N LYS A 294 11.46 7.57 -14.83
CA LYS A 294 10.87 8.40 -15.90
C LYS A 294 9.34 8.34 -15.84
N ALA A 295 8.75 7.16 -15.66
CA ALA A 295 7.30 6.99 -15.50
C ALA A 295 6.76 7.76 -14.28
N ALA A 296 7.40 7.64 -13.12
CA ALA A 296 7.02 8.38 -11.91
C ALA A 296 7.08 9.90 -12.13
N ASN A 297 8.17 10.42 -12.71
CA ASN A 297 8.32 11.85 -13.00
C ASN A 297 7.27 12.35 -14.01
N ASN A 298 6.95 11.55 -15.02
CA ASN A 298 5.91 11.86 -16.00
C ASN A 298 4.53 11.91 -15.35
N CYS A 299 4.18 10.90 -14.54
CA CYS A 299 2.91 10.86 -13.84
C CYS A 299 2.75 12.03 -12.86
N THR A 300 3.83 12.38 -12.14
CA THR A 300 3.87 13.54 -11.24
C THR A 300 3.68 14.86 -12.00
N ARG A 301 4.37 15.07 -13.13
CA ARG A 301 4.18 16.28 -13.95
C ARG A 301 2.75 16.40 -14.47
N TYR A 302 2.18 15.29 -14.93
CA TYR A 302 0.78 15.25 -15.35
C TYR A 302 -0.18 15.64 -14.22
N PHE A 303 0.06 15.12 -13.01
CA PHE A 303 -0.77 15.39 -11.84
C PHE A 303 -0.66 16.86 -11.40
N SER A 304 0.56 17.38 -11.26
CA SER A 304 0.80 18.76 -10.77
C SER A 304 0.37 19.85 -11.76
N ASN A 305 0.28 19.55 -13.05
CA ASN A 305 -0.15 20.51 -14.06
C ASN A 305 -1.68 20.62 -14.18
N ARG A 306 -2.45 19.80 -13.47
CA ARG A 306 -3.91 19.90 -13.40
C ARG A 306 -4.29 20.75 -12.19
N ARG A 307 -4.63 22.00 -12.47
CA ARG A 307 -5.24 22.93 -11.52
C ARG A 307 -6.76 22.87 -11.66
#